data_AF-A0A955JPS0-F1
#
_entry.id   AF-A0A955JPS0-F1
#
_cell.length_a   1.000
_cell.length_b   1.000
_cell.length_c   1.000
_cell.angle_alpha   90.00
_cell.angle_beta   90.00
_cell.angle_gamma   90.00
#
_symmetry.space_group_name_H-M   'P 1'
#
loop_
_entity.id
_entity.type
_entity.pdbx_description
1 polymer ?
#
loop_
_entity_poly.entity_id
_entity_poly.type
_entity_poly.pdbx_seq_one_letter_code
_entity_poly.pdbx_strand_id
1 'polypeptide(L)'
;MGIRQQKAEAAARAEIERLELRAEVDIRLEENRWEYYANCLGESLESFFPSDARRVEAARKICSMCVVKEECLEYALNNREDHGVWGGMSERQRRRILKQRRLV
;
A
#
# COMPACT_ATOMS: atom_id res chain seq x y z
N MET A 1 15.98 -50.99 -4.09
CA MET A 1 15.43 -49.73 -3.55
C MET A 1 16.38 -48.61 -3.95
N GLY A 2 16.36 -47.95 -5.11
CA GLY A 2 15.43 -47.87 -6.22
C GLY A 2 15.39 -46.40 -6.62
N ILE A 3 16.13 -45.99 -7.66
CA ILE A 3 16.37 -44.58 -8.08
C ILE A 3 15.08 -43.73 -8.12
N ARG A 4 13.91 -44.35 -8.37
CA ARG A 4 12.59 -43.70 -8.32
C ARG A 4 12.24 -43.12 -6.95
N GLN A 5 12.59 -43.82 -5.87
CA GLN A 5 12.33 -43.37 -4.50
C GLN A 5 13.24 -42.20 -4.13
N GLN A 6 14.52 -42.27 -4.50
CA GLN A 6 15.47 -41.16 -4.33
C GLN A 6 15.06 -39.91 -5.12
N LYS A 7 14.57 -40.09 -6.36
CA LYS A 7 14.04 -38.97 -7.17
C LYS A 7 12.77 -38.36 -6.58
N ALA A 8 11.86 -39.18 -6.05
CA ALA A 8 10.64 -38.69 -5.41
C ALA A 8 10.94 -37.91 -4.12
N GLU A 9 11.87 -38.40 -3.30
CA GLU A 9 12.33 -37.71 -2.09
C GLU A 9 13.03 -36.38 -2.40
N ALA A 10 13.87 -36.35 -3.44
CA ALA A 10 14.51 -35.12 -3.89
C ALA A 10 13.50 -34.09 -4.42
N ALA A 11 12.47 -34.54 -5.16
CA ALA A 11 11.40 -33.68 -5.65
C ALA A 11 10.55 -33.11 -4.49
N ALA A 12 10.23 -33.93 -3.49
CA ALA A 12 9.50 -33.50 -2.30
C ALA A 12 10.31 -32.45 -1.49
N ARG A 13 11.62 -32.65 -1.32
CA ARG A 13 12.50 -31.68 -0.67
C ARG A 13 12.55 -30.35 -1.41
N ALA A 14 12.70 -30.39 -2.74
CA ALA A 14 12.73 -29.17 -3.56
C ALA A 14 11.39 -28.41 -3.52
N GLU A 15 10.27 -29.12 -3.40
CA GLU A 15 8.95 -28.48 -3.26
C GLU A 15 8.77 -27.83 -1.89
N ILE A 16 9.21 -28.49 -0.81
CA ILE A 16 9.22 -27.92 0.54
C ILE A 16 10.08 -26.64 0.56
N GLU A 17 11.29 -26.68 0.01
CA GLU A 17 12.19 -25.51 -0.06
C GLU A 17 11.55 -24.33 -0.82
N ARG A 18 10.83 -24.60 -1.91
CA ARG A 18 10.08 -23.56 -2.64
C ARG A 18 8.94 -22.97 -1.84
N LEU A 19 8.19 -23.80 -1.11
CA LEU A 19 7.07 -23.34 -0.28
C LEU A 19 7.55 -22.50 0.90
N GLU A 20 8.66 -22.90 1.53
CA GLU A 20 9.30 -22.13 2.60
C GLU A 20 9.77 -20.77 2.09
N LEU A 21 10.46 -20.73 0.94
CA LEU A 21 10.89 -19.48 0.32
C LEU A 21 9.70 -18.57 -0.03
N ARG A 22 8.62 -19.14 -0.56
CA ARG A 22 7.40 -18.40 -0.88
C ARG A 22 6.76 -17.81 0.39
N ALA A 23 6.66 -18.60 1.45
CA ALA A 23 6.10 -18.14 2.72
C ALA A 23 6.93 -16.99 3.32
N GLU A 24 8.26 -17.06 3.26
CA GLU A 24 9.14 -15.98 3.73
C GLU A 24 8.96 -14.69 2.92
N VAL A 25 8.81 -14.80 1.59
CA VAL A 25 8.50 -13.65 0.73
C VAL A 25 7.14 -13.04 1.07
N ASP A 26 6.11 -13.86 1.25
CA ASP A 26 4.76 -13.41 1.58
C ASP A 26 4.75 -12.69 2.95
N ILE A 27 5.40 -13.25 3.97
CA ILE A 27 5.57 -12.61 5.30
C ILE A 27 6.24 -11.24 5.16
N ARG A 28 7.34 -11.15 4.42
CA ARG A 28 8.06 -9.89 4.22
C ARG A 28 7.21 -8.85 3.46
N LEU A 29 6.34 -9.28 2.55
CA LEU A 29 5.42 -8.38 1.85
C LEU A 29 4.34 -7.84 2.81
N GLU A 30 3.87 -8.66 3.75
CA GLU A 30 2.92 -8.24 4.76
C GLU A 30 3.52 -7.23 5.76
N GLU A 31 4.76 -7.45 6.21
CA GLU A 31 5.46 -6.52 7.11
C GLU A 31 5.73 -5.16 6.44
N ASN A 32 5.93 -5.13 5.13
CA ASN A 32 6.19 -3.90 4.36
C ASN A 32 4.92 -3.15 3.92
N ARG A 33 3.74 -3.54 4.44
CA ARG A 33 2.47 -2.85 4.18
C ARG A 33 2.45 -1.51 4.91
N TRP A 34 2.90 -0.47 4.21
CA TRP A 34 2.91 0.91 4.70
C TRP A 34 1.53 1.36 5.22
N GLU A 35 0.43 0.80 4.69
CA GLU A 35 -0.93 1.13 5.10
C GLU A 35 -1.18 0.89 6.59
N TYR A 36 -0.49 -0.08 7.21
CA TYR A 36 -0.63 -0.38 8.63
C TYR A 36 -0.04 0.69 9.55
N TYR A 37 0.84 1.54 9.02
CA TYR A 37 1.47 2.65 9.76
C TYR A 37 0.76 3.98 9.51
N ALA A 38 -0.40 3.97 8.83
CA ALA A 38 -1.13 5.18 8.52
C ALA A 38 -1.86 5.73 9.76
N ASN A 39 -1.69 7.02 10.04
CA ASN A 39 -2.36 7.68 11.18
C ASN A 39 -3.90 7.70 11.05
N CYS A 40 -4.42 7.54 9.84
CA CYS A 40 -5.86 7.47 9.57
C CYS A 40 -6.45 6.07 9.80
N LEU A 41 -5.61 5.06 10.09
CA LEU A 41 -6.08 3.70 10.33
C LEU A 41 -6.94 3.66 11.60
N GLY A 42 -8.16 3.13 11.49
CA GLY A 42 -9.14 3.07 12.59
C GLY A 42 -10.04 4.30 12.71
N GLU A 43 -9.82 5.35 11.91
CA GLU A 43 -10.71 6.51 11.84
C GLU A 43 -11.93 6.26 10.95
N SER A 44 -12.96 7.08 11.10
CA SER A 44 -14.15 7.04 10.23
C SER A 44 -13.81 7.37 8.77
N LEU A 45 -14.38 6.61 7.83
CA LEU A 45 -14.23 6.87 6.40
C LEU A 45 -14.73 8.27 6.01
N GLU A 46 -15.78 8.79 6.65
CA GLU A 46 -16.29 10.14 6.37
C GLU A 46 -15.27 11.24 6.65
N SER A 47 -14.31 10.99 7.55
CA SER A 47 -13.25 11.93 7.87
C SER A 47 -12.29 12.10 6.69
N PHE A 48 -12.01 11.03 5.95
CA PHE A 48 -11.03 11.02 4.84
C PHE A 48 -11.66 11.02 3.45
N PHE A 49 -12.96 10.76 3.36
CA PHE A 49 -13.80 10.93 2.16
C PHE A 49 -14.90 11.97 2.40
N PRO A 50 -14.52 13.23 2.67
CA PRO A 50 -15.48 14.27 3.05
C PRO A 50 -16.29 14.80 1.86
N SER A 51 -17.54 15.18 2.13
CA SER A 51 -18.42 15.88 1.18
C SER A 51 -18.23 17.40 1.14
N ASP A 52 -17.49 17.98 2.10
CA ASP A 52 -17.27 19.42 2.21
C ASP A 52 -15.80 19.81 2.46
N ALA A 53 -15.45 21.06 2.12
CA ALA A 53 -14.09 21.57 2.18
C ALA A 53 -13.54 21.75 3.61
N ARG A 54 -14.40 21.93 4.63
CA ARG A 54 -13.95 22.09 6.03
C ARG A 54 -13.41 20.77 6.57
N ARG A 55 -14.10 19.67 6.27
CA ARG A 55 -13.67 18.32 6.64
C ARG A 55 -12.38 17.89 5.91
N VAL A 56 -12.17 18.36 4.67
CA VAL A 56 -10.89 18.16 3.96
C VAL A 56 -9.71 18.71 4.78
N GLU A 57 -9.84 19.91 5.36
CA GLU A 57 -8.76 20.49 6.14
C GLU A 57 -8.48 19.72 7.43
N ALA A 58 -9.52 19.22 8.10
CA ALA A 58 -9.38 18.37 9.27
C ALA A 58 -8.60 17.08 8.95
N ALA A 59 -8.97 16.37 7.86
CA ALA A 59 -8.29 15.17 7.42
C ALA A 59 -6.81 15.44 7.07
N ARG A 60 -6.54 16.56 6.40
CA ARG A 60 -5.18 16.96 6.01
C ARG A 60 -4.26 17.17 7.21
N LYS A 61 -4.77 17.67 8.34
CA LYS A 61 -3.99 17.82 9.57
C LYS A 61 -3.50 16.47 10.08
N ILE A 62 -4.36 15.45 10.10
CA ILE A 62 -3.98 14.09 10.49
C ILE A 62 -2.91 13.53 9.53
N CYS A 63 -3.13 13.65 8.22
CA CYS A 63 -2.18 13.17 7.23
C CYS A 63 -0.82 13.90 7.26
N SER A 64 -0.78 15.18 7.66
CA SER A 64 0.46 15.98 7.61
C SER A 64 1.57 15.46 8.52
N MET A 65 1.18 14.77 9.60
CA MET A 65 2.06 14.16 10.60
C MET A 65 2.22 12.64 10.38
N CYS A 66 1.68 12.09 9.30
CA CYS A 66 1.71 10.66 9.03
C CYS A 66 3.06 10.24 8.45
N VAL A 67 3.64 9.17 9.02
CA VAL A 67 4.95 8.65 8.63
C VAL A 67 4.98 8.08 7.21
N VAL A 68 3.83 7.58 6.72
CA VAL A 68 3.68 6.97 5.39
C VAL A 68 2.98 7.89 4.38
N LYS A 69 3.03 9.20 4.60
CA LYS A 69 2.31 10.17 3.76
C LYS A 69 2.79 10.17 2.30
N GLU A 70 4.07 9.86 2.06
CA GLU A 70 4.67 9.90 0.73
C GLU A 70 4.25 8.65 -0.08
N GLU A 71 4.36 7.47 0.52
CA GLU A 71 3.87 6.21 -0.02
C GLU A 71 2.37 6.27 -0.30
N CYS A 72 1.60 6.83 0.64
CA CYS A 72 0.16 7.07 0.48
C CYS A 72 -0.16 7.98 -0.70
N LEU A 73 0.60 9.07 -0.87
CA LEU A 73 0.40 9.99 -1.99
C LEU A 73 0.75 9.32 -3.32
N GLU A 74 1.88 8.62 -3.41
CA GLU A 74 2.29 7.92 -4.63
C GLU A 74 1.30 6.82 -5.00
N TYR A 75 0.82 6.05 -4.03
CA TYR A 75 -0.24 5.07 -4.25
C TYR A 75 -1.47 5.74 -4.89
N ALA A 76 -1.95 6.83 -4.31
CA ALA A 76 -3.13 7.53 -4.82
C ALA A 76 -2.91 8.11 -6.23
N LEU A 77 -1.71 8.59 -6.53
CA LEU A 77 -1.37 9.13 -7.85
C LEU A 77 -1.28 8.02 -8.91
N ASN A 78 -0.64 6.89 -8.58
CA ASN A 78 -0.46 5.76 -9.48
C ASN A 78 -1.79 5.06 -9.79
N ASN A 79 -2.64 4.88 -8.78
CA ASN A 79 -3.95 4.25 -8.93
C ASN A 79 -5.04 5.21 -9.39
N ARG A 80 -4.72 6.51 -9.56
CA ARG A 80 -5.67 7.56 -9.96
C ARG A 80 -6.88 7.65 -9.05
N GLU A 81 -6.63 7.57 -7.75
CA GLU A 81 -7.67 7.74 -6.74
C GLU A 81 -8.32 9.12 -6.89
N ASP A 82 -9.59 9.12 -7.30
CA ASP A 82 -10.33 10.32 -7.64
C ASP A 82 -11.02 10.97 -6.44
N HIS A 83 -11.09 10.26 -5.31
CA HIS A 83 -11.82 10.70 -4.13
C HIS A 83 -10.98 10.83 -2.87
N GLY A 84 -11.43 11.68 -1.94
CA GLY A 84 -10.89 11.75 -0.59
C GLY A 84 -9.52 12.42 -0.44
N VAL A 85 -8.98 12.36 0.77
CA VAL A 85 -7.69 12.93 1.17
C VAL A 85 -6.65 11.81 1.30
N TRP A 86 -5.58 11.92 0.52
CA TRP A 86 -4.49 10.93 0.46
C TRP A 86 -3.15 11.65 0.59
N GLY A 87 -2.27 11.14 1.44
CA GLY A 87 -0.94 11.74 1.66
C GLY A 87 -0.97 13.24 2.00
N GLY A 88 -2.04 13.71 2.66
CA GLY A 88 -2.24 15.13 2.99
C GLY A 88 -2.66 16.01 1.81
N MET A 89 -3.06 15.41 0.69
CA MET A 89 -3.51 16.09 -0.52
C MET A 89 -4.98 15.79 -0.80
N SER A 90 -5.74 16.85 -1.10
CA SER A 90 -7.08 16.74 -1.68
C SER A 90 -7.04 16.27 -3.14
N GLU A 91 -8.17 15.79 -3.65
CA GLU A 91 -8.37 15.40 -5.06
C GLU A 91 -7.85 16.47 -6.03
N ARG A 92 -8.24 17.73 -5.80
CA ARG A 92 -7.83 18.87 -6.63
C ARG A 92 -6.32 19.08 -6.63
N GLN A 93 -5.64 18.85 -5.50
CA GLN A 93 -4.19 18.96 -5.42
C GLN A 93 -3.51 17.82 -6.16
N ARG A 94 -3.99 16.57 -6.00
CA ARG A 94 -3.46 15.42 -6.75
C ARG A 94 -3.60 15.59 -8.25
N ARG A 95 -4.74 16.10 -8.74
CA ARG A 95 -4.93 16.42 -10.17
C ARG A 95 -3.91 17.43 -10.70
N ARG A 96 -3.51 18.42 -9.88
CA ARG A 96 -2.45 19.38 -10.24
C ARG A 96 -1.08 18.70 -10.32
N ILE A 97 -0.75 17.83 -9.37
CA ILE A 97 0.51 17.06 -9.37
C ILE A 97 0.60 16.19 -10.64
N LEU A 98 -0.47 15.44 -10.96
CA LEU A 98 -0.50 14.61 -12.18
C LEU A 98 -0.37 15.45 -13.45
N LYS A 99 -0.98 16.64 -13.49
CA LYS A 99 -0.82 17.56 -14.62
C LYS A 99 0.63 18.02 -14.74
N GLN A 100 1.28 18.39 -13.63
CA GLN A 100 2.69 18.81 -13.63
C GLN A 100 3.62 17.68 -14.09
N ARG A 101 3.42 16.44 -13.62
CA ARG A 101 4.22 15.27 -14.03
C ARG A 101 4.14 14.94 -15.53
N ARG A 102 3.10 15.38 -16.23
CA ARG A 102 2.95 15.21 -17.69
C ARG A 102 3.64 16.31 -18.50
N LEU A 103 4.05 17.40 -17.85
CA LEU A 103 4.70 18.55 -18.48
C LEU A 103 6.23 18.47 -18.41
N VAL A 104 6.75 17.44 -17.74
CA VAL A 104 8.18 17.12 -17.61
C VAL A 104 8.46 15.89 -18.46
#